data_AF-C9YFW5-F1
#
_entry.id   AF-C9YFW5-F1
#
_cell.length_a   1.000
_cell.length_b   1.000
_cell.length_c   1.000
_cell.angle_alpha   90.00
_cell.angle_beta   90.00
_cell.angle_gamma   90.00
#
_symmetry.space_group_name_H-M   'P 1'
#
loop_
_entity.id
_entity.type
_entity.pdbx_description
1 polymer ?
#
loop_
_entity_poly.entity_id
_entity_poly.type
_entity_poly.pdbx_seq_one_letter_code
_entity_poly.pdbx_strand_id
1 'polypeptide(L)'
;MPAGYWLSTLPERKANVLMILVLVPFWTSILVRVAAWIVLLQSEGLVNGALLGIGVISEPLALLFNRTGVIISMVHILLPFMILPLYSVMKSVPPTYVRAAVSLGSAPLAAFVRVYVPQTFPGVGAGALLVFILAIGYYITPALLGGADDQMLSYYIARYTNVEVNWGMACALGALLLATTLVLYGVYRRIGKSDLALA
;
A
#
# COMPACT_ATOMS: atom_id res chain seq x y z
N MET A 1 9.28 -1.97 2.19
CA MET A 1 10.69 -2.41 2.17
C MET A 1 11.39 -2.22 3.52
N PRO A 2 11.60 -1.01 4.08
CA PRO A 2 12.33 -0.87 5.35
C PRO A 2 11.66 -1.57 6.53
N ALA A 3 10.33 -1.43 6.67
CA ALA A 3 9.55 -2.09 7.72
C ALA A 3 9.58 -3.63 7.61
N GLY A 4 9.51 -4.17 6.40
CA GLY A 4 9.61 -5.61 6.17
C GLY A 4 11.00 -6.17 6.50
N TYR A 5 12.07 -5.42 6.18
CA TYR A 5 13.43 -5.80 6.53
C TYR A 5 13.59 -5.85 8.05
N TRP A 6 13.14 -4.82 8.75
CA TRP A 6 13.14 -4.77 10.20
C TRP A 6 12.40 -5.96 10.83
N LEU A 7 11.20 -6.27 10.33
CA LEU A 7 10.46 -7.45 10.79
C LEU A 7 11.19 -8.77 10.52
N SER A 8 11.89 -8.91 9.39
CA SER A 8 12.64 -10.12 9.04
C SER A 8 13.91 -10.32 9.88
N THR A 9 14.49 -9.25 10.41
CA THR A 9 15.71 -9.30 11.23
C THR A 9 15.46 -9.48 12.73
N LEU A 10 14.19 -9.37 13.17
CA LEU A 10 13.81 -9.48 14.58
C LEU A 10 13.64 -10.94 15.04
N PRO A 11 13.86 -11.24 16.34
CA PRO A 11 13.52 -12.54 16.91
C PRO A 11 12.05 -12.90 16.64
N GLU A 12 11.75 -14.17 16.34
CA GLU A 12 10.44 -14.60 15.85
C GLU A 12 9.26 -14.13 16.72
N ARG A 13 9.42 -14.09 18.05
CA ARG A 13 8.40 -13.55 18.97
C ARG A 13 8.09 -12.07 18.71
N LYS A 14 9.10 -11.23 18.50
CA LYS A 14 8.90 -9.80 18.24
C LYS A 14 8.33 -9.58 16.83
N ALA A 15 8.82 -10.31 15.83
CA ALA A 15 8.28 -10.25 14.48
C ALA A 15 6.79 -10.62 14.44
N ASN A 16 6.38 -11.68 15.16
CA ASN A 16 4.98 -12.10 15.26
C ASN A 16 4.12 -11.04 15.96
N VAL A 17 4.60 -10.40 17.02
CA VAL A 17 3.86 -9.30 17.69
C VAL A 17 3.68 -8.10 16.77
N LEU A 18 4.73 -7.68 16.04
CA LEU A 18 4.59 -6.61 15.04
C LEU A 18 3.64 -7.00 13.90
N MET A 19 3.65 -8.26 13.47
CA MET A 19 2.71 -8.75 12.47
C MET A 19 1.27 -8.67 12.96
N ILE A 20 1.02 -9.06 14.23
CA ILE A 20 -0.28 -8.91 14.86
C ILE A 20 -0.70 -7.43 14.86
N LEU A 21 0.18 -6.51 15.24
CA LEU A 21 -0.09 -5.06 15.20
C LEU A 21 -0.42 -4.55 13.79
N VAL A 22 0.27 -5.04 12.76
CA VAL A 22 -0.02 -4.72 11.35
C VAL A 22 -1.37 -5.30 10.90
N LEU A 23 -1.80 -6.39 11.52
CA LEU A 23 -3.08 -7.04 11.25
C LEU A 23 -4.25 -6.44 12.04
N VAL A 24 -4.03 -5.76 13.17
CA VAL A 24 -5.08 -5.10 13.97
C VAL A 24 -6.03 -4.22 13.11
N PRO A 25 -5.56 -3.40 12.15
CA PRO A 25 -6.45 -2.60 11.31
C PRO A 25 -7.47 -3.41 10.52
N PHE A 26 -7.18 -4.68 10.18
CA PHE A 26 -8.12 -5.54 9.47
C PHE A 26 -9.37 -5.88 10.28
N TRP A 27 -9.23 -5.95 11.61
CA TRP A 27 -10.32 -6.29 12.51
C TRP A 27 -11.30 -5.12 12.69
N THR A 28 -10.89 -3.93 12.27
CA THR A 28 -11.72 -2.73 12.31
C THR A 28 -12.45 -2.52 10.99
N SER A 29 -13.74 -2.18 11.08
CA SER A 29 -14.55 -1.82 9.91
C SER A 29 -13.90 -0.68 9.12
N ILE A 30 -13.95 -0.77 7.80
CA ILE A 30 -13.44 0.28 6.90
C ILE A 30 -14.11 1.61 7.22
N LEU A 31 -15.41 1.63 7.50
CA LEU A 31 -16.15 2.85 7.81
C LEU A 31 -15.63 3.53 9.08
N VAL A 32 -15.32 2.75 10.12
CA VAL A 32 -14.75 3.28 11.38
C VAL A 32 -13.37 3.88 11.14
N ARG A 33 -12.53 3.21 10.34
CA ARG A 33 -11.20 3.73 9.96
C ARG A 33 -11.31 5.03 9.17
N VAL A 34 -12.24 5.11 8.22
CA VAL A 34 -12.46 6.33 7.43
C VAL A 34 -12.95 7.46 8.34
N ALA A 35 -13.91 7.21 9.23
CA ALA A 35 -14.39 8.20 10.19
C ALA A 35 -13.26 8.70 11.11
N ALA A 36 -12.41 7.81 11.61
CA ALA A 36 -11.24 8.17 12.39
C ALA A 36 -10.28 9.08 11.59
N TRP A 37 -10.01 8.75 10.31
CA TRP A 37 -9.20 9.61 9.45
C TRP A 37 -9.83 10.97 9.17
N ILE A 38 -11.15 11.05 9.01
CA ILE A 38 -11.87 12.33 8.87
C ILE A 38 -11.62 13.21 10.10
N VAL A 39 -11.78 12.65 11.31
CA VAL A 39 -11.55 13.38 12.58
C VAL A 39 -10.08 13.76 12.78
N LEU A 40 -9.14 12.96 12.29
CA LEU A 40 -7.70 13.24 12.39
C LEU A 40 -7.23 14.33 11.40
N LEU A 41 -7.78 14.33 10.17
CA LEU A 41 -7.34 15.17 9.06
C LEU A 41 -8.14 16.46 8.88
N GLN A 42 -9.23 16.64 9.62
CA GLN A 42 -9.94 17.93 9.65
C GLN A 42 -9.02 19.08 10.08
N SER A 43 -9.40 20.32 9.76
CA SER A 43 -8.59 21.52 10.08
C SER A 43 -8.27 21.65 11.57
N GLU A 44 -9.25 21.34 12.43
CA GLU A 44 -9.10 21.31 13.90
C GLU A 44 -8.67 19.92 14.44
N GLY A 45 -8.17 19.06 13.57
CA GLY A 45 -7.82 17.67 13.89
C GLY A 45 -6.46 17.55 14.59
N LEU A 46 -6.21 16.37 15.16
CA LEU A 46 -4.94 16.07 15.85
C LEU A 46 -3.71 16.27 14.96
N VAL A 47 -3.81 16.00 13.64
CA VAL A 47 -2.70 16.16 12.71
C VAL A 47 -2.32 17.63 12.57
N ASN A 48 -3.28 18.50 12.26
CA ASN A 48 -3.05 19.93 12.14
C ASN A 48 -2.64 20.56 13.48
N GLY A 49 -3.29 20.15 14.59
CA GLY A 49 -2.93 20.61 15.93
C GLY A 49 -1.49 20.25 16.33
N ALA A 50 -1.03 19.04 16.01
CA ALA A 50 0.36 18.64 16.24
C ALA A 50 1.35 19.41 15.35
N LEU A 51 1.02 19.61 14.06
CA LEU A 51 1.88 20.35 13.13
C LEU A 51 2.01 21.83 13.52
N LEU A 52 0.93 22.46 13.98
CA LEU A 52 0.93 23.81 14.53
C LEU A 52 1.71 23.87 15.85
N GLY A 53 1.50 22.90 16.75
CA GLY A 53 2.16 22.83 18.05
C GLY A 53 3.68 22.65 17.97
N ILE A 54 4.19 21.99 16.93
CA ILE A 54 5.63 21.83 16.66
C ILE A 54 6.18 23.02 15.85
N GLY A 55 5.32 23.92 15.35
CA GLY A 55 5.72 25.10 14.57
C GLY A 55 6.11 24.78 13.12
N VAL A 56 5.69 23.63 12.58
CA VAL A 56 6.00 23.22 11.19
C VAL A 56 5.13 23.99 10.18
N ILE A 57 3.91 24.34 10.57
CA ILE A 57 2.96 25.09 9.74
C ILE A 57 2.45 26.31 10.51
N SER A 58 2.10 27.38 9.79
CA SER A 58 1.53 28.61 10.36
C SER A 58 0.01 28.65 10.33
N GLU A 59 -0.61 27.88 9.42
CA GLU A 59 -2.05 27.77 9.23
C GLU A 59 -2.44 26.29 9.03
N PRO A 60 -3.66 25.86 9.43
CA PRO A 60 -4.12 24.49 9.22
C PRO A 60 -4.11 24.08 7.74
N LEU A 61 -3.57 22.91 7.43
CA LEU A 61 -3.59 22.36 6.08
C LEU A 61 -4.96 21.78 5.75
N ALA A 62 -5.45 22.06 4.55
CA ALA A 62 -6.66 21.45 3.98
C ALA A 62 -6.39 19.99 3.56
N LEU A 63 -6.36 19.10 4.54
CA LEU A 63 -6.11 17.66 4.34
C LEU A 63 -7.39 16.85 4.13
N LEU A 64 -8.56 17.41 4.44
CA LEU A 64 -9.87 16.80 4.19
C LEU A 64 -10.43 17.30 2.84
N PHE A 65 -11.16 16.43 2.13
CA PHE A 65 -11.73 16.70 0.80
C PHE A 65 -10.67 17.02 -0.27
N ASN A 66 -9.50 16.41 -0.15
CA ASN A 66 -8.36 16.57 -1.06
C ASN A 66 -7.69 15.21 -1.27
N ARG A 67 -7.17 14.99 -2.47
CA ARG A 67 -6.25 13.92 -2.85
C ARG A 67 -5.21 13.55 -1.78
N THR A 68 -4.66 14.52 -1.08
CA THR A 68 -3.62 14.28 -0.06
C THR A 68 -4.15 13.43 1.09
N GLY A 69 -5.31 13.78 1.65
CA GLY A 69 -5.96 13.00 2.71
C GLY A 69 -6.35 11.60 2.24
N VAL A 70 -6.88 11.51 1.01
CA VAL A 70 -7.21 10.23 0.37
C VAL A 70 -5.98 9.34 0.28
N ILE A 71 -4.85 9.86 -0.22
CA ILE A 71 -3.60 9.10 -0.36
C ILE A 71 -3.11 8.63 1.02
N ILE A 72 -3.09 9.50 2.04
CA ILE A 72 -2.64 9.14 3.39
C ILE A 72 -3.49 7.99 3.95
N SER A 73 -4.82 8.12 3.92
CA SER A 73 -5.72 7.10 4.43
C SER A 73 -5.63 5.78 3.63
N MET A 74 -5.56 5.86 2.30
CA MET A 74 -5.43 4.67 1.45
C MET A 74 -4.10 3.96 1.68
N VAL A 75 -2.99 4.69 1.78
CA VAL A 75 -1.68 4.10 2.10
C VAL A 75 -1.76 3.38 3.43
N HIS A 76 -2.32 3.99 4.48
CA HIS A 76 -2.46 3.32 5.78
C HIS A 76 -3.31 2.04 5.71
N ILE A 77 -4.42 2.07 4.97
CA ILE A 77 -5.33 0.92 4.85
C ILE A 77 -4.73 -0.22 4.02
N LEU A 78 -3.98 0.12 2.97
CA LEU A 78 -3.41 -0.84 2.03
C LEU A 78 -2.02 -1.36 2.45
N LEU A 79 -1.31 -0.62 3.30
CA LEU A 79 0.03 -0.96 3.77
C LEU A 79 0.15 -2.38 4.35
N PRO A 80 -0.80 -2.90 5.14
CA PRO A 80 -0.75 -4.28 5.62
C PRO A 80 -0.72 -5.31 4.48
N PHE A 81 -1.46 -5.08 3.39
CA PHE A 81 -1.47 -5.96 2.22
C PHE A 81 -0.15 -5.94 1.46
N MET A 82 0.60 -4.84 1.51
CA MET A 82 1.98 -4.80 0.98
C MET A 82 2.94 -5.59 1.86
N ILE A 83 2.77 -5.51 3.19
CA ILE A 83 3.71 -6.11 4.14
C ILE A 83 3.67 -7.65 4.09
N LEU A 84 2.50 -8.26 3.93
CA LEU A 84 2.36 -9.73 3.94
C LEU A 84 3.23 -10.46 2.89
N PRO A 85 3.10 -10.18 1.58
CA PRO A 85 3.93 -10.84 0.55
C PRO A 85 5.41 -10.45 0.69
N LEU A 86 5.68 -9.20 1.06
CA LEU A 86 7.03 -8.68 1.21
C LEU A 86 7.75 -9.35 2.40
N TYR A 87 7.07 -9.57 3.52
CA TYR A 87 7.58 -10.31 4.67
C TYR A 87 7.83 -11.79 4.34
N SER A 88 6.93 -12.42 3.59
CA SER A 88 7.07 -13.82 3.18
C SER A 88 8.36 -14.06 2.36
N VAL A 89 8.67 -13.16 1.42
CA VAL A 89 9.90 -13.24 0.61
C VAL A 89 11.13 -12.80 1.41
N MET A 90 11.01 -11.79 2.26
CA MET A 90 12.15 -11.33 3.07
C MET A 90 12.61 -12.36 4.11
N LYS A 91 11.68 -13.17 4.65
CA LYS A 91 12.01 -14.26 5.57
C LYS A 91 12.69 -15.44 4.87
N SER A 92 12.46 -15.65 3.57
CA SER A 92 13.09 -16.75 2.83
C SER A 92 14.54 -16.45 2.43
N VAL A 93 14.97 -15.19 2.40
CA VAL A 93 16.34 -14.79 2.06
C VAL A 93 17.31 -15.15 3.19
N PRO A 94 18.28 -16.05 2.98
CA PRO A 94 19.29 -16.41 3.98
C PRO A 94 20.14 -15.21 4.40
N PRO A 95 20.34 -14.97 5.71
CA PRO A 95 21.15 -13.85 6.20
C PRO A 95 22.65 -14.02 5.89
N THR A 96 23.08 -15.21 5.47
CA THR A 96 24.45 -15.51 5.01
C THR A 96 24.85 -14.69 3.80
N TYR A 97 23.94 -14.33 2.89
CA TYR A 97 24.28 -13.53 1.71
C TYR A 97 24.78 -12.13 2.06
N VAL A 98 24.11 -11.46 3.00
CA VAL A 98 24.53 -10.13 3.46
C VAL A 98 25.85 -10.23 4.23
N ARG A 99 26.01 -11.25 5.10
CA ARG A 99 27.27 -11.47 5.83
C ARG A 99 28.44 -11.73 4.89
N ALA A 100 28.27 -12.56 3.86
CA ALA A 100 29.31 -12.85 2.87
C ALA A 100 29.72 -11.59 2.10
N ALA A 101 28.75 -10.77 1.69
CA ALA A 101 29.03 -9.51 1.00
C ALA A 101 29.84 -8.53 1.87
N VAL A 102 29.52 -8.44 3.17
CA VAL A 102 30.30 -7.63 4.12
C VAL A 102 31.70 -8.19 4.32
N SER A 103 31.85 -9.52 4.45
CA SER A 103 33.17 -10.16 4.56
C SER A 103 34.05 -9.97 3.33
N LEU A 104 33.46 -9.77 2.15
CA LEU A 104 34.16 -9.46 0.90
C LEU A 104 34.50 -7.96 0.74
N GLY A 105 34.27 -7.15 1.77
CA GLY A 105 34.64 -5.73 1.81
C GLY A 105 33.52 -4.76 1.44
N SER A 106 32.28 -5.23 1.24
CA SER A 106 31.15 -4.33 1.02
C SER A 106 30.72 -3.66 2.33
N ALA A 107 30.48 -2.34 2.31
CA ALA A 107 29.82 -1.67 3.42
C ALA A 107 28.43 -2.28 3.68
N PRO A 108 27.93 -2.33 4.94
CA PRO A 108 26.64 -2.95 5.28
C PRO A 108 25.45 -2.40 4.49
N LEU A 109 25.41 -1.07 4.26
CA LEU A 109 24.36 -0.44 3.47
C LEU A 109 24.45 -0.85 1.99
N ALA A 110 25.66 -0.92 1.44
CA ALA A 110 25.88 -1.35 0.06
C ALA A 110 25.52 -2.85 -0.12
N ALA A 111 25.83 -3.69 0.86
CA ALA A 111 25.45 -5.10 0.88
C ALA A 111 23.92 -5.27 0.91
N PHE A 112 23.22 -4.45 1.71
CA PHE A 112 21.75 -4.44 1.73
C PHE A 112 21.17 -4.06 0.36
N VAL A 113 21.58 -2.92 -0.21
CA VAL A 113 20.98 -2.42 -1.46
C VAL A 113 21.36 -3.27 -2.68
N ARG A 114 22.58 -3.80 -2.75
CA ARG A 114 23.05 -4.54 -3.93
C ARG A 114 22.78 -6.04 -3.87
N VAL A 115 22.73 -6.65 -2.68
CA VAL A 115 22.60 -8.11 -2.54
C VAL A 115 21.22 -8.49 -2.03
N TYR A 116 20.74 -7.81 -0.99
CA TYR A 116 19.48 -8.18 -0.33
C TYR A 116 18.25 -7.64 -1.08
N VAL A 117 18.25 -6.36 -1.46
CA VAL A 117 17.09 -5.72 -2.12
C VAL A 117 16.68 -6.40 -3.43
N PRO A 118 17.60 -6.76 -4.36
CA PRO A 118 17.21 -7.41 -5.60
C PRO A 118 16.53 -8.78 -5.40
N GLN A 119 16.96 -9.55 -4.39
CA GLN A 119 16.34 -10.83 -4.05
C GLN A 119 14.91 -10.69 -3.55
N THR A 120 14.54 -9.51 -3.04
CA THR A 120 13.19 -9.21 -2.54
C THR A 120 12.27 -8.60 -3.60
N PHE A 121 12.76 -8.32 -4.81
CA PHE A 121 11.94 -7.76 -5.90
C PHE A 121 10.72 -8.61 -6.29
N PRO A 122 10.77 -9.95 -6.31
CA PRO A 122 9.56 -10.75 -6.54
C PRO A 122 8.48 -10.48 -5.47
N GLY A 123 8.89 -10.27 -4.21
CA GLY A 123 7.98 -9.92 -3.12
C GLY A 123 7.40 -8.51 -3.23
N VAL A 124 8.20 -7.55 -3.70
CA VAL A 124 7.71 -6.19 -4.01
C VAL A 124 6.72 -6.23 -5.16
N GLY A 125 7.03 -6.96 -6.24
CA GLY A 125 6.14 -7.07 -7.39
C GLY A 125 4.80 -7.72 -7.01
N ALA A 126 4.83 -8.81 -6.26
CA ALA A 126 3.63 -9.47 -5.75
C ALA A 126 2.80 -8.54 -4.84
N GLY A 127 3.45 -7.84 -3.91
CA GLY A 127 2.79 -6.89 -3.02
C GLY A 127 2.21 -5.67 -3.76
N ALA A 128 2.97 -5.10 -4.68
CA ALA A 128 2.54 -3.97 -5.49
C ALA A 128 1.33 -4.33 -6.35
N LEU A 129 1.33 -5.53 -6.95
CA LEU A 129 0.20 -6.03 -7.74
C LEU A 129 -1.04 -6.24 -6.86
N LEU A 130 -0.89 -6.86 -5.69
CA LEU A 130 -1.98 -7.05 -4.74
C LEU A 130 -2.58 -5.72 -4.29
N VAL A 131 -1.74 -4.78 -3.87
CA VAL A 131 -2.16 -3.43 -3.46
C VAL A 131 -2.83 -2.69 -4.61
N PHE A 132 -2.31 -2.81 -5.84
CA PHE A 132 -2.89 -2.18 -7.02
C PHE A 132 -4.30 -2.71 -7.32
N ILE A 133 -4.49 -4.03 -7.32
CA ILE A 133 -5.79 -4.68 -7.55
C ILE A 133 -6.80 -4.18 -6.51
N LEU A 134 -6.39 -4.12 -5.24
CA LEU A 134 -7.25 -3.63 -4.15
C LEU A 134 -7.56 -2.14 -4.29
N ALA A 135 -6.55 -1.32 -4.64
CA ALA A 135 -6.68 0.13 -4.76
C ALA A 135 -7.63 0.54 -5.89
N ILE A 136 -7.60 -0.16 -7.02
CA ILE A 136 -8.51 0.13 -8.15
C ILE A 136 -9.97 0.01 -7.73
N GLY A 137 -10.31 -1.04 -6.97
CA GLY A 137 -11.68 -1.27 -6.49
C GLY A 137 -12.11 -0.35 -5.34
N TYR A 138 -11.20 0.47 -4.83
CA TYR A 138 -11.36 1.15 -3.55
C TYR A 138 -12.07 2.50 -3.68
N TYR A 139 -13.39 2.50 -3.79
CA TYR A 139 -14.16 3.74 -4.00
C TYR A 139 -14.68 4.39 -2.71
N ILE A 140 -14.84 3.65 -1.61
CA ILE A 140 -15.47 4.17 -0.38
C ILE A 140 -14.63 5.27 0.26
N THR A 141 -13.31 5.08 0.35
CA THR A 141 -12.41 6.05 1.02
C THR A 141 -12.26 7.34 0.21
N PRO A 142 -12.00 7.32 -1.12
CA PRO A 142 -12.05 8.53 -1.94
C PRO A 142 -13.40 9.25 -1.94
N ALA A 143 -14.51 8.50 -1.89
CA ALA A 143 -15.85 9.09 -1.83
C ALA A 143 -16.14 9.84 -0.52
N LEU A 144 -15.47 9.46 0.57
CA LEU A 144 -15.68 10.05 1.90
C LEU A 144 -14.62 11.08 2.30
N LEU A 145 -13.37 10.92 1.84
CA LEU A 145 -12.24 11.78 2.19
C LEU A 145 -11.77 12.69 1.04
N GLY A 146 -12.14 12.38 -0.20
CA GLY A 146 -11.70 13.09 -1.40
C GLY A 146 -12.66 14.20 -1.82
N GLY A 147 -12.16 15.13 -2.63
CA GLY A 147 -12.99 16.14 -3.27
C GLY A 147 -13.81 15.56 -4.43
N ALA A 148 -14.68 16.38 -5.03
CA ALA A 148 -15.48 15.99 -6.19
C ALA A 148 -14.61 15.55 -7.39
N ASP A 149 -13.41 16.13 -7.52
CA ASP A 149 -12.48 15.84 -8.61
C ASP A 149 -11.56 14.64 -8.34
N ASP A 150 -11.52 14.12 -7.11
CA ASP A 150 -10.63 13.03 -6.68
C ASP A 150 -11.30 11.64 -6.68
N GLN A 151 -12.43 11.52 -7.37
CA GLN A 151 -13.19 10.28 -7.40
C GLN A 151 -12.54 9.22 -8.28
N MET A 152 -12.43 8.00 -7.73
CA MET A 152 -11.85 6.85 -8.45
C MET A 152 -12.82 6.27 -9.47
N LEU A 153 -12.30 5.52 -10.44
CA LEU A 153 -13.12 4.92 -11.50
C LEU A 153 -14.21 3.98 -10.94
N SER A 154 -13.92 3.27 -9.84
CA SER A 154 -14.91 2.45 -9.13
C SER A 154 -16.07 3.23 -8.51
N TYR A 155 -15.88 4.52 -8.19
CA TYR A 155 -17.00 5.38 -7.76
C TYR A 155 -18.01 5.55 -8.90
N TYR A 156 -17.52 5.83 -10.11
CA TYR A 156 -18.40 5.97 -11.28
C TYR A 156 -19.15 4.68 -11.60
N ILE A 157 -18.51 3.52 -11.49
CA ILE A 157 -19.19 2.23 -11.63
C ILE A 157 -20.33 2.12 -10.60
N ALA A 158 -20.07 2.41 -9.33
CA ALA A 158 -21.09 2.33 -8.29
C ALA A 158 -22.24 3.32 -8.53
N ARG A 159 -21.93 4.54 -9.00
CA ARG A 159 -22.91 5.57 -9.34
C ARG A 159 -23.78 5.16 -10.54
N TYR A 160 -23.18 4.67 -11.63
CA TYR A 160 -23.94 4.21 -12.79
C TYR A 160 -24.82 3.01 -12.47
N THR A 161 -24.39 2.11 -11.58
CA THR A 161 -25.22 0.97 -11.16
C THR A 161 -26.37 1.37 -10.22
N ASN A 162 -26.09 2.18 -9.19
CA ASN A 162 -27.04 2.39 -8.09
C ASN A 162 -27.84 3.70 -8.18
N VAL A 163 -27.29 4.73 -8.82
CA VAL A 163 -27.93 6.06 -8.89
C VAL A 163 -28.56 6.26 -10.26
N GLU A 164 -27.77 6.09 -11.32
CA GLU A 164 -28.22 6.33 -12.69
C GLU A 164 -28.87 5.11 -13.34
N VAL A 165 -28.73 3.93 -12.69
CA VAL A 165 -29.27 2.63 -13.14
C VAL A 165 -28.92 2.34 -14.60
N ASN A 166 -27.77 2.85 -15.04
CA ASN A 166 -27.22 2.65 -16.38
C ASN A 166 -26.25 1.47 -16.35
N TRP A 167 -26.82 0.27 -16.41
CA TRP A 167 -26.08 -0.99 -16.43
C TRP A 167 -25.12 -1.10 -17.60
N GLY A 168 -25.44 -0.50 -18.75
CA GLY A 168 -24.57 -0.50 -19.93
C GLY A 168 -23.24 0.21 -19.65
N MET A 169 -23.29 1.42 -19.09
CA MET A 169 -22.09 2.18 -18.73
C MET A 169 -21.32 1.51 -17.59
N ALA A 170 -22.03 0.99 -16.58
CA ALA A 170 -21.41 0.25 -15.48
C ALA A 170 -20.64 -0.98 -15.97
N CYS A 171 -21.22 -1.78 -16.87
CA CYS A 171 -20.56 -2.93 -17.47
C CYS A 171 -19.35 -2.54 -18.34
N ALA A 172 -19.44 -1.46 -19.12
CA ALA A 172 -18.33 -0.98 -19.94
C ALA A 172 -17.12 -0.56 -19.08
N LEU A 173 -17.37 0.23 -18.03
CA LEU A 173 -16.32 0.64 -17.09
C LEU A 173 -15.76 -0.55 -16.29
N GLY A 174 -16.61 -1.50 -15.89
CA GLY A 174 -16.18 -2.74 -15.24
C GLY A 174 -15.29 -3.60 -16.14
N ALA A 175 -15.65 -3.76 -17.41
CA ALA A 175 -14.84 -4.47 -18.39
C ALA A 175 -13.48 -3.79 -18.63
N LEU A 176 -13.44 -2.45 -18.67
CA LEU A 176 -12.20 -1.68 -18.77
C LEU A 176 -11.27 -1.92 -17.56
N LEU A 177 -11.80 -1.92 -16.34
CA LEU A 177 -11.02 -2.24 -15.14
C LEU A 177 -10.48 -3.67 -15.16
N LEU A 178 -11.32 -4.62 -15.56
CA LEU A 178 -10.93 -6.02 -15.66
C LEU A 178 -9.81 -6.19 -16.70
N ALA A 179 -9.96 -5.61 -17.89
CA ALA A 179 -8.95 -5.65 -18.94
C ALA A 179 -7.62 -5.04 -18.48
N THR A 180 -7.66 -3.88 -17.83
CA THR A 180 -6.46 -3.22 -17.28
C THR A 180 -5.77 -4.09 -16.24
N THR A 181 -6.55 -4.71 -15.35
CA THR A 181 -6.04 -5.61 -14.32
C THR A 181 -5.38 -6.85 -14.93
N LEU A 182 -6.00 -7.46 -15.95
CA LEU A 182 -5.46 -8.62 -16.66
C LEU A 182 -4.16 -8.30 -17.42
N VAL A 183 -4.08 -7.12 -18.05
CA VAL A 183 -2.86 -6.66 -18.73
C VAL A 183 -1.71 -6.53 -17.73
N LEU A 184 -1.94 -5.87 -16.59
CA LEU A 184 -0.91 -5.70 -15.56
C LEU A 184 -0.49 -7.04 -14.93
N TYR A 185 -1.45 -7.91 -14.66
CA TYR A 185 -1.15 -9.28 -14.22
C TYR A 185 -0.33 -10.05 -15.26
N GLY A 186 -0.66 -9.93 -16.55
CA GLY A 186 0.09 -10.54 -17.65
C GLY A 186 1.53 -10.02 -17.78
N VAL A 187 1.72 -8.71 -17.64
CA VAL A 187 3.05 -8.07 -17.62
C VAL A 187 3.86 -8.57 -16.43
N TYR A 188 3.28 -8.57 -15.23
CA TYR A 188 3.93 -9.10 -14.03
C TYR A 188 4.36 -10.55 -14.22
N ARG A 189 3.48 -11.40 -14.77
CA ARG A 189 3.78 -12.82 -15.02
C ARG A 189 4.89 -13.00 -16.06
N ARG A 190 4.96 -12.15 -17.10
CA ARG A 190 6.05 -12.21 -18.09
C ARG A 190 7.40 -11.86 -17.47
N ILE A 191 7.45 -10.79 -16.67
CA ILE A 191 8.68 -10.36 -15.99
C ILE A 191 9.16 -11.43 -14.99
N GLY A 192 8.24 -11.98 -14.18
CA GLY A 192 8.58 -13.04 -13.23
C GLY A 192 9.05 -14.35 -13.89
N LYS A 193 8.60 -14.66 -15.12
CA LYS A 193 9.11 -15.81 -15.88
C LYS A 193 10.51 -15.58 -16.45
N SER A 194 10.85 -14.36 -16.85
CA SER A 194 12.20 -14.03 -17.33
C SER A 194 13.26 -14.15 -16.23
N ASP A 195 12.92 -13.82 -14.98
CA ASP A 195 13.85 -13.96 -13.84
C ASP A 195 14.10 -15.44 -13.48
N LEU A 196 13.10 -16.32 -13.62
CA LEU A 196 13.22 -17.77 -13.42
C LEU A 196 13.93 -18.51 -14.58
N ALA A 197 14.01 -17.90 -15.76
CA ALA A 197 14.69 -18.49 -16.92
C ALA A 197 16.20 -18.15 -16.97
N LEU A 198 16.67 -17.26 -16.09
CA LEU A 198 18.05 -16.79 -16.00
C LEU A 198 18.78 -17.27 -14.73
N ALA A 199 18.12 -18.04 -13.87
CA ALA A 199 18.67 -18.67 -12.66
C ALA A 199 18.78 -20.19 -12.86
#